data_AF-A0A838VLJ7-F1
#
_entry.id   AF-A0A838VLJ7-F1
#
_cell.length_a   1.000
_cell.length_b   1.000
_cell.length_c   1.000
_cell.angle_alpha   90.00
_cell.angle_beta   90.00
_cell.angle_gamma   90.00
#
_symmetry.space_group_name_H-M   'P 1'
#
loop_
_entity.id
_entity.type
_entity.pdbx_description
1 polymer ?
#
loop_
_entity_poly.entity_id
_entity_poly.type
_entity_poly.pdbx_seq_one_letter_code
_entity_poly.pdbx_strand_id
1 'polypeptide(L)'
;MKRIAFFLPNLDGGGAERVAVNLLKGMSEKDVFLDLVLANAQGPYLNQVPKRVQLINLKAGRVINSLVPLSHYLHKNQPDALFSHLSHANVIAVLARKLAGTKTKLVLVEHNTLSVAKSKLFRSRFVPLFMKWLYPQA
;
A
#
# COMPACT_ATOMS: atom_id res chain seq x y z
N MET A 1 -2.75 1.45 -21.84
CA MET A 1 -3.72 1.20 -20.75
C MET A 1 -3.06 1.54 -19.44
N LYS A 2 -3.76 2.21 -18.51
CA LYS A 2 -3.18 2.62 -17.21
C LYS A 2 -3.09 1.42 -16.27
N ARG A 3 -2.02 1.34 -15.47
CA ARG A 3 -1.81 0.32 -14.42
C ARG A 3 -1.82 0.99 -13.06
N ILE A 4 -2.72 0.55 -12.19
CA ILE A 4 -2.86 1.06 -10.82
C ILE A 4 -2.61 -0.10 -9.84
N ALA A 5 -1.71 0.15 -8.90
CA ALA A 5 -1.36 -0.82 -7.87
C ALA A 5 -1.95 -0.41 -6.52
N PHE A 6 -2.40 -1.39 -5.74
CA PHE A 6 -2.79 -1.23 -4.35
C PHE A 6 -1.80 -2.01 -3.48
N PHE A 7 -1.25 -1.39 -2.44
CA PHE A 7 -0.36 -2.04 -1.50
C PHE A 7 -0.95 -2.09 -0.09
N LEU A 8 -1.08 -3.31 0.43
CA LEU A 8 -1.56 -3.58 1.78
C LEU A 8 -0.68 -4.63 2.47
N PRO A 9 -0.62 -4.64 3.82
CA PRO A 9 0.04 -5.70 4.57
C PRO A 9 -0.55 -7.09 4.29
N ASN A 10 -1.86 -7.21 4.42
CA ASN A 10 -2.66 -8.41 4.26
C ASN A 10 -4.14 -8.02 4.11
N LEU A 11 -5.05 -9.00 4.10
CA LEU A 11 -6.51 -8.81 4.00
C LEU A 11 -7.25 -9.41 5.20
N ASP A 12 -6.75 -9.18 6.42
CA ASP A 12 -7.21 -9.82 7.67
C ASP A 12 -8.63 -9.39 8.12
N GLY A 13 -9.29 -8.48 7.39
CA GLY A 13 -10.72 -8.19 7.59
C GLY A 13 -11.06 -6.81 8.15
N GLY A 14 -10.08 -5.93 8.34
CA GLY A 14 -10.30 -4.58 8.87
C GLY A 14 -10.98 -3.60 7.90
N GLY A 15 -11.18 -2.37 8.38
CA GLY A 15 -11.88 -1.32 7.62
C GLY A 15 -11.09 -0.82 6.40
N ALA A 16 -9.77 -0.69 6.53
CA ALA A 16 -8.90 -0.25 5.44
C ALA A 16 -8.88 -1.27 4.29
N GLU A 17 -8.79 -2.54 4.64
CA GLU A 17 -8.80 -3.68 3.72
C GLU A 17 -10.13 -3.77 2.99
N ARG A 18 -11.25 -3.56 3.70
CA ARG A 18 -12.59 -3.53 3.10
C ARG A 18 -12.72 -2.39 2.09
N VAL A 19 -12.23 -1.20 2.41
CA VAL A 19 -12.23 -0.07 1.47
C VAL A 19 -11.42 -0.39 0.22
N ALA A 20 -10.21 -0.96 0.38
CA ALA A 20 -9.37 -1.33 -0.76
C ALA A 20 -10.05 -2.37 -1.67
N VAL A 21 -10.66 -3.42 -1.12
CA VAL A 21 -11.38 -4.44 -1.91
C VAL A 21 -12.59 -3.85 -2.64
N ASN A 22 -13.34 -2.97 -1.99
CA ASN A 22 -14.47 -2.29 -2.62
C ASN A 22 -14.03 -1.38 -3.78
N LEU A 23 -12.93 -0.64 -3.60
CA LEU A 23 -12.35 0.19 -4.67
C LEU A 23 -11.89 -0.68 -5.84
N LEU A 24 -11.17 -1.78 -5.57
CA LEU A 24 -10.75 -2.72 -6.59
C LEU A 24 -11.94 -3.30 -7.36
N LYS A 25 -13.04 -3.63 -6.67
CA LYS A 25 -14.28 -4.10 -7.30
C LYS A 25 -14.87 -3.05 -8.24
N GLY A 26 -15.09 -1.83 -7.77
CA GLY A 26 -15.65 -0.75 -8.60
C GLY A 26 -14.72 -0.31 -9.75
N MET A 27 -13.40 -0.44 -9.59
CA MET A 27 -12.44 -0.12 -10.64
C MET A 27 -12.27 -1.24 -11.67
N SER A 28 -12.56 -2.49 -11.31
CA SER A 28 -12.42 -3.66 -12.21
C SER A 28 -13.39 -3.67 -13.40
N GLU A 29 -14.41 -2.81 -13.35
CA GLU A 29 -15.36 -2.57 -14.42
C GLU A 29 -14.83 -1.56 -15.45
N LYS A 30 -13.73 -0.87 -15.15
CA LYS A 30 -13.09 0.13 -16.01
C LYS A 30 -11.92 -0.47 -16.80
N ASP A 31 -11.51 0.23 -17.84
CA ASP A 31 -10.37 -0.15 -18.69
C ASP A 31 -9.01 0.19 -18.06
N VAL A 32 -8.73 -0.42 -16.90
CA VAL A 32 -7.53 -0.19 -16.09
C VAL A 32 -6.98 -1.54 -15.61
N PHE A 33 -5.66 -1.73 -15.71
CA PHE A 33 -4.99 -2.87 -15.09
C PHE A 33 -4.82 -2.64 -13.60
N LEU A 34 -5.34 -3.54 -12.79
CA LEU A 34 -5.32 -3.44 -11.33
C LEU A 34 -4.43 -4.52 -10.75
N ASP A 35 -3.45 -4.09 -9.97
CA ASP A 35 -2.59 -4.97 -9.19
C ASP A 35 -2.93 -4.81 -7.70
N LEU A 36 -3.11 -5.93 -7.00
CA LEU A 36 -3.19 -5.96 -5.54
C LEU A 36 -1.91 -6.61 -5.00
N VAL A 37 -1.01 -5.76 -4.50
CA VAL A 37 0.26 -6.14 -3.91
C VAL A 37 0.10 -6.31 -2.41
N LEU A 38 0.36 -7.51 -1.90
CA LEU A 38 0.27 -7.83 -0.48
C LEU A 38 1.65 -8.19 0.07
N ALA A 39 2.00 -7.65 1.24
CA ALA A 39 3.21 -8.07 1.95
C ALA A 39 3.12 -9.57 2.32
N ASN A 40 1.94 -10.01 2.74
CA ASN A 40 1.57 -11.42 2.82
C ASN A 40 0.13 -11.62 2.32
N ALA A 41 -0.07 -12.48 1.33
CA ALA A 41 -1.40 -12.82 0.83
C ALA A 41 -2.12 -13.78 1.79
N GLN A 42 -2.73 -13.21 2.82
CA GLN A 42 -3.57 -13.91 3.80
C GLN A 42 -4.82 -13.09 4.13
N GLY A 43 -5.81 -13.75 4.74
CA GLY A 43 -6.98 -13.11 5.33
C GLY A 43 -8.29 -13.38 4.57
N PRO A 44 -9.45 -13.16 5.23
CA PRO A 44 -10.77 -13.54 4.73
C PRO A 44 -11.20 -12.80 3.45
N TYR A 45 -10.70 -11.59 3.19
CA TYR A 45 -11.11 -10.84 2.00
C TYR A 45 -10.38 -11.25 0.72
N LEU A 46 -9.41 -12.18 0.76
CA LEU A 46 -8.77 -12.70 -0.45
C LEU A 46 -9.78 -13.26 -1.45
N ASN A 47 -10.79 -13.99 -0.95
CA ASN A 47 -11.84 -14.57 -1.79
C ASN A 47 -12.80 -13.52 -2.38
N GLN A 48 -12.73 -12.28 -1.90
CA GLN A 48 -13.56 -11.17 -2.37
C GLN A 48 -12.84 -10.31 -3.42
N VAL A 49 -11.55 -10.57 -3.65
CA VAL A 49 -10.78 -9.86 -4.68
C VAL A 49 -11.31 -10.27 -6.07
N PRO A 50 -11.68 -9.31 -6.94
CA PRO A 50 -12.17 -9.63 -8.27
C PRO A 50 -11.13 -10.40 -9.09
N LYS A 51 -11.57 -11.39 -9.89
CA LYS A 51 -10.67 -12.21 -10.73
C LYS A 51 -9.86 -11.42 -11.76
N ARG A 52 -10.32 -10.21 -12.13
CA ARG A 52 -9.60 -9.31 -13.05
C ARG A 52 -8.42 -8.59 -12.40
N VAL A 53 -8.34 -8.58 -11.07
CA VAL A 53 -7.25 -7.96 -10.32
C VAL A 53 -6.11 -8.96 -10.21
N GLN A 54 -4.91 -8.53 -10.59
CA GLN A 54 -3.70 -9.33 -10.44
C GLN A 54 -3.25 -9.31 -8.98
N LEU A 55 -3.39 -10.45 -8.29
CA LEU A 55 -2.89 -10.63 -6.93
C LEU A 55 -1.38 -10.90 -6.94
N ILE A 56 -0.60 -10.10 -6.20
CA ILE A 56 0.86 -10.21 -6.09
C ILE A 56 1.22 -10.39 -4.62
N ASN A 57 1.65 -11.60 -4.26
CA ASN A 57 2.15 -11.89 -2.91
C ASN A 57 3.67 -11.67 -2.86
N LEU A 58 4.12 -10.68 -2.09
CA LEU A 58 5.55 -10.39 -1.89
C LEU A 58 6.23 -11.41 -0.96
N LYS A 59 5.46 -12.26 -0.25
CA LYS A 59 5.96 -13.27 0.69
C LYS A 59 6.92 -12.71 1.75
N ALA A 60 6.71 -11.46 2.16
CA ALA A 60 7.58 -10.75 3.09
C ALA A 60 7.29 -11.09 4.56
N GLY A 61 6.10 -11.64 4.85
CA GLY A 61 5.59 -11.94 6.18
C GLY A 61 5.23 -10.68 6.98
N ARG A 62 6.21 -9.79 7.20
CA ARG A 62 6.04 -8.47 7.82
C ARG A 62 6.17 -7.35 6.78
N VAL A 63 5.41 -6.28 6.98
CA VAL A 63 5.40 -5.10 6.09
C VAL A 63 6.79 -4.48 5.93
N ILE A 64 7.59 -4.41 7.00
CA ILE A 64 8.94 -3.83 6.90
C ILE A 64 9.87 -4.61 5.96
N ASN A 65 9.69 -5.94 5.88
CA ASN A 65 10.46 -6.81 4.99
C ASN A 65 10.01 -6.67 3.54
N SER A 66 8.88 -6.01 3.28
CA SER A 66 8.37 -5.81 1.92
C SER A 66 9.09 -4.71 1.15
N LEU A 67 10.01 -3.96 1.78
CA LEU A 67 10.72 -2.85 1.15
C LEU A 67 11.42 -3.25 -0.16
N VAL A 68 12.30 -4.26 -0.10
CA VAL A 68 13.05 -4.74 -1.26
C VAL A 68 12.15 -5.35 -2.33
N PRO A 69 11.24 -6.30 -2.01
CA PRO A 69 10.39 -6.90 -3.04
C PRO A 69 9.36 -5.91 -3.61
N LEU A 70 8.86 -4.95 -2.83
CA LEU A 70 8.01 -3.87 -3.34
C LEU A 70 8.80 -2.94 -4.28
N SER A 71 10.04 -2.60 -3.94
CA SER A 71 10.92 -1.82 -4.81
C SER A 71 11.16 -2.54 -6.14
N HIS A 72 11.44 -3.84 -6.10
CA HIS A 72 11.59 -4.65 -7.31
C HIS A 72 10.31 -4.68 -8.14
N TYR A 73 9.15 -4.86 -7.50
CA TYR A 73 7.84 -4.78 -8.16
C TYR A 73 7.63 -3.43 -8.86
N LEU A 74 7.91 -2.31 -8.17
CA LEU A 74 7.76 -0.97 -8.71
C LEU A 74 8.69 -0.72 -9.89
N HIS A 75 9.95 -1.13 -9.78
CA HIS A 75 10.92 -0.98 -10.87
C HIS A 75 10.53 -1.78 -12.12
N LYS A 76 10.02 -3.00 -11.93
CA LYS A 76 9.65 -3.90 -13.03
C LYS A 76 8.33 -3.51 -13.71
N ASN A 77 7.30 -3.20 -12.92
CA ASN A 77 5.94 -3.00 -13.44
C ASN A 77 5.59 -1.54 -13.69
N GLN A 78 6.32 -0.60 -13.07
CA GLN A 78 6.17 0.85 -13.18
C GLN A 78 4.69 1.30 -13.26
N PRO A 79 3.87 0.99 -12.23
CA PRO A 79 2.48 1.41 -12.24
C PRO A 79 2.38 2.94 -12.27
N ASP A 80 1.31 3.46 -12.89
CA ASP A 80 1.03 4.89 -12.96
C ASP A 80 0.82 5.48 -11.56
N ALA A 81 0.17 4.70 -10.67
CA ALA A 81 -0.07 5.05 -9.29
C ALA A 81 -0.01 3.83 -8.37
N LEU A 82 0.47 4.04 -7.14
CA LEU A 82 0.44 3.08 -6.04
C LEU A 82 -0.39 3.65 -4.89
N PHE A 83 -1.51 3.01 -4.58
CA PHE A 83 -2.33 3.30 -3.42
C PHE A 83 -1.86 2.47 -2.22
N SER A 84 -1.23 3.11 -1.25
CA SER A 84 -0.80 2.46 -0.01
C SER A 84 -1.81 2.74 1.10
N HIS A 85 -2.23 1.70 1.82
CA HIS A 85 -3.16 1.83 2.94
C HIS A 85 -2.48 1.43 4.25
N LEU A 86 -2.71 2.21 5.32
CA LEU A 86 -2.11 2.08 6.67
C LEU A 86 -0.73 2.75 6.83
N SER A 87 -0.52 3.40 7.96
CA SER A 87 0.65 4.27 8.20
C SER A 87 1.99 3.55 8.04
N HIS A 88 2.10 2.31 8.52
CA HIS A 88 3.34 1.52 8.38
C HIS A 88 3.61 1.09 6.92
N ALA A 89 2.56 0.77 6.16
CA ALA A 89 2.70 0.45 4.74
C ALA A 89 3.05 1.71 3.93
N ASN A 90 2.47 2.86 4.29
CA ASN A 90 2.75 4.16 3.65
C ASN A 90 4.24 4.52 3.71
N VAL A 91 4.87 4.34 4.88
CA VAL A 91 6.32 4.56 5.02
C VAL A 91 7.11 3.64 4.09
N ILE A 92 6.75 2.35 4.02
CA ILE A 92 7.43 1.40 3.15
C ILE A 92 7.21 1.71 1.67
N ALA A 93 6.02 2.13 1.26
CA ALA A 93 5.73 2.52 -0.11
C ALA A 93 6.60 3.70 -0.57
N VAL A 94 6.79 4.71 0.28
CA VAL A 94 7.67 5.86 0.00
C VAL A 94 9.12 5.40 -0.17
N LEU A 95 9.62 4.58 0.77
CA LEU A 95 10.99 4.07 0.70
C LEU A 95 11.20 3.17 -0.51
N ALA A 96 10.24 2.30 -0.82
CA ALA A 96 10.30 1.39 -1.96
C ALA A 96 10.32 2.14 -3.29
N ARG A 97 9.51 3.20 -3.45
CA ARG A 97 9.54 4.02 -4.66
C ARG A 97 10.89 4.72 -4.83
N LYS A 98 11.44 5.29 -3.75
CA LYS A 98 12.77 5.92 -3.77
C LYS A 98 13.85 4.92 -4.18
N LEU A 99 13.83 3.72 -3.60
CA LEU A 99 14.77 2.65 -3.92
C LEU A 99 14.61 2.15 -5.37
N ALA A 100 13.38 2.12 -5.87
CA ALA A 100 13.07 1.69 -7.24
C ALA A 100 13.45 2.73 -8.31
N GLY A 101 13.63 4.00 -7.92
CA GLY A 101 13.96 5.09 -8.84
C GLY A 101 12.86 5.39 -9.86
N THR A 102 11.60 5.11 -9.54
CA THR A 102 10.48 5.20 -10.50
C THR A 102 9.69 6.51 -10.39
N LYS A 103 8.95 6.83 -11.46
CA LYS A 103 8.00 7.96 -11.51
C LYS A 103 6.58 7.59 -11.02
N THR A 104 6.41 6.42 -10.41
CA THR A 104 5.11 5.97 -9.89
C THR A 104 4.57 6.98 -8.87
N LYS A 105 3.34 7.46 -9.09
CA LYS A 105 2.69 8.38 -8.16
C LYS A 105 2.26 7.64 -6.89
N LEU A 106 2.54 8.19 -5.71
CA LEU A 106 2.09 7.58 -4.45
C LEU A 106 0.80 8.23 -3.98
N VAL A 107 -0.19 7.41 -3.63
CA VAL A 107 -1.39 7.85 -2.94
C VAL A 107 -1.40 7.15 -1.59
N LEU A 108 -1.11 7.92 -0.53
CA LEU A 108 -1.01 7.39 0.83
C LEU A 108 -2.35 7.59 1.54
N VAL A 109 -2.97 6.49 1.97
CA VAL A 109 -4.28 6.49 2.63
C VAL A 109 -4.09 6.19 4.11
N GLU A 110 -4.51 7.13 4.96
CA GLU A 110 -4.51 7.00 6.41
C GLU A 110 -5.94 6.72 6.90
N HIS A 111 -6.13 5.60 7.59
CA HIS A 111 -7.43 5.18 8.14
C HIS A 111 -7.57 5.48 9.64
N ASN A 112 -6.56 6.11 10.25
CA ASN A 112 -6.59 6.53 11.66
C ASN A 112 -6.70 8.05 11.76
N THR A 113 -7.53 8.52 12.70
CA THR A 113 -7.52 9.91 13.13
C THR A 113 -6.18 10.19 13.82
N LEU A 114 -5.32 11.01 13.19
CA LEU A 114 -3.98 11.36 13.68
C LEU A 114 -3.97 11.89 15.13
N SER A 115 -5.10 12.38 15.63
CA SER A 115 -5.30 12.84 17.02
C SER A 115 -5.08 11.75 18.08
N VAL A 116 -5.43 10.49 17.79
CA VAL A 116 -5.46 9.39 18.78
C VAL A 116 -4.08 8.71 18.95
N ALA A 117 -3.16 8.89 18.00
CA ALA A 117 -1.81 8.31 18.08
C ALA A 117 -0.87 9.01 19.07
N LYS A 118 -1.31 10.12 19.69
CA LYS A 118 -0.51 10.85 20.68
C LYS A 118 -0.40 10.17 22.05
N SER A 119 -1.24 9.20 22.39
CA SER A 119 -1.47 8.87 23.81
C SER A 119 -0.63 7.74 24.43
N LYS A 120 -0.05 6.78 23.71
CA LYS A 120 0.74 5.70 24.34
C LYS A 120 1.79 5.07 23.43
N LEU A 121 2.97 5.67 23.28
CA LEU A 121 4.26 5.00 23.10
C LEU A 121 5.35 6.04 22.78
N PHE A 122 6.57 5.82 23.26
CA PHE A 122 7.80 6.54 22.90
C PHE A 122 8.01 6.76 21.37
N ARG A 123 7.31 5.99 20.51
CA ARG A 123 7.29 6.12 19.05
C ARG A 123 6.58 7.38 18.52
N SER A 124 5.77 8.07 19.32
CA SER A 124 4.98 9.25 18.89
C SER A 124 5.80 10.51 18.59
N ARG A 125 7.07 10.57 19.00
CA ARG A 125 7.91 11.77 18.83
C ARG A 125 8.59 11.89 17.47
N PHE A 126 8.90 10.77 16.83
CA PHE A 126 9.68 10.76 15.57
C PHE A 126 8.82 10.61 14.32
N VAL A 127 7.67 9.95 14.42
CA VAL A 127 6.72 9.77 13.31
C VAL A 127 6.31 11.12 12.67
N PRO A 128 5.97 12.19 13.42
CA PRO A 128 5.62 13.48 12.83
C PRO A 128 6.79 14.13 12.08
N LEU A 129 8.02 13.96 12.55
CA LEU A 129 9.23 14.48 11.88
C LEU A 129 9.47 13.77 10.55
N PHE A 130 9.36 12.44 10.53
CA PHE A 130 9.52 11.67 9.30
C PHE A 130 8.39 11.96 8.30
N MET A 131 7.16 12.15 8.76
CA MET A 131 6.05 12.57 7.90
C MET A 131 6.29 13.95 7.28
N LYS A 132 6.75 14.93 8.06
CA LYS A 132 7.10 16.28 7.56
C LYS A 132 8.14 16.23 6.43
N TRP A 133 9.05 15.27 6.47
CA TRP A 133 10.15 15.16 5.49
C TRP A 133 9.81 14.26 4.29
N LEU A 134 8.98 13.23 4.49
CA LEU A 134 8.70 12.22 3.47
C LEU A 134 7.42 12.49 2.68
N TYR A 135 6.42 13.18 3.26
CA TYR A 135 5.15 13.45 2.58
C TYR A 135 5.24 14.51 1.46
N PRO A 136 6.07 15.56 1.55
CA PRO A 136 6.24 16.52 0.45
C PRO A 136 6.88 15.92 -0.80
N GLN A 137 7.46 14.72 -0.66
CA GLN A 137 8.10 14.01 -1.76
C GLN A 137 7.16 12.99 -2.40
N ALA A 138 5.96 12.73 -1.85
CA ALA A 138 5.00 11.78 -2.38
C ALA A 138 4.45 12.20 -3.75
#